data_AF-A0AAV0N7M2-F1
#
_entry.id   AF-A0AAV0N7M2-F1
#
_cell.length_a   1.000
_cell.length_b   1.000
_cell.length_c   1.000
_cell.angle_alpha   90.00
_cell.angle_beta   90.00
_cell.angle_gamma   90.00
#
_symmetry.space_group_name_H-M   'P 1'
#
loop_
_entity.id
_entity.type
_entity.pdbx_description
1 polymer ?
#
loop_
_entity_poly.entity_id
_entity_poly.type
_entity_poly.pdbx_seq_one_letter_code
_entity_poly.pdbx_strand_id
1 'polypeptide(L)'
;MAWKLKVKGIRLVRSMAESAAAAGKKLIRVDVSSDTICPWCLVGKRNLDKAIAASNDRFNFEVRWHPFFLHPSLPKEGMNKLQFYKDLCGPRVDGVVARMTEVFRGIGLNYNLSGLTGNTLDSHRLIYYAGKQGSDKQNDLVEELFLGYFTQAKYIGDR
;
A
#
# COMPACT_ATOMS: atom_id res chain seq x y z
N MET A 1 39.54 -27.67 62.62
CA MET A 1 39.93 -26.40 61.99
C MET A 1 39.61 -26.46 60.50
N ALA A 2 38.78 -25.51 60.03
CA ALA A 2 38.57 -25.05 58.65
C ALA A 2 38.30 -26.07 57.51
N TRP A 3 37.02 -26.26 57.20
CA TRP A 3 36.55 -26.59 55.86
C TRP A 3 36.68 -25.37 54.92
N LYS A 4 37.15 -25.56 53.69
CA LYS A 4 37.06 -24.55 52.61
C LYS A 4 36.39 -25.16 51.38
N LEU A 5 35.07 -24.99 51.29
CA LEU A 5 34.36 -24.99 50.00
C LEU A 5 34.45 -23.59 49.40
N LYS A 6 34.87 -23.49 48.14
CA LYS A 6 34.86 -22.25 47.37
C LYS A 6 34.18 -22.50 46.04
N VAL A 7 32.85 -22.53 46.05
CA VAL A 7 32.04 -22.43 44.84
C VAL A 7 32.04 -20.95 44.46
N LYS A 8 32.89 -20.56 43.50
CA LYS A 8 32.77 -19.24 42.87
C LYS A 8 31.58 -19.31 41.91
N GLY A 9 30.47 -18.72 42.35
CA GLY A 9 29.33 -18.45 41.50
C GLY A 9 29.72 -17.54 40.34
N ILE A 10 29.66 -18.07 39.12
CA ILE A 10 29.49 -17.25 37.93
C ILE A 10 28.01 -16.89 37.92
N ARG A 11 27.72 -15.68 38.41
CA ARG A 11 26.40 -15.07 38.30
C ARG A 11 26.20 -14.79 36.81
N LEU A 12 25.42 -15.62 36.13
CA LEU A 12 24.95 -15.37 34.78
C LEU A 12 24.06 -14.12 34.83
N VAL A 13 24.64 -12.93 34.68
CA VAL A 13 23.88 -11.71 34.46
C VAL A 13 23.39 -11.78 33.02
N ARG A 14 22.28 -12.49 32.80
CA ARG A 14 21.51 -12.31 31.56
C ARG A 14 21.08 -10.85 31.54
N SER A 15 21.58 -10.14 30.54
CA SER A 15 21.21 -8.75 30.30
C SER A 15 19.70 -8.69 30.06
N MET A 16 19.01 -7.74 30.71
CA MET A 16 17.60 -7.46 30.37
C MET A 16 17.43 -7.06 28.89
N ALA A 17 18.50 -6.61 28.22
CA ALA A 17 18.50 -6.34 26.79
C ALA A 17 18.39 -7.62 25.94
N GLU A 18 18.92 -8.76 26.40
CA GLU A 18 18.75 -10.05 25.72
C GLU A 18 17.34 -10.62 25.92
N SER A 19 16.69 -10.30 27.05
CA SER A 19 15.32 -10.75 27.35
C SER A 19 14.25 -10.01 26.52
N ALA A 20 14.52 -8.78 26.08
CA ALA A 20 13.62 -8.01 25.22
C ALA A 20 13.64 -8.48 23.75
N ALA A 21 14.75 -9.07 23.31
CA ALA A 21 14.89 -9.64 21.96
C ALA A 21 14.10 -10.95 21.76
N ALA A 22 13.62 -11.57 22.84
CA ALA A 22 12.91 -12.85 22.80
C ALA A 22 11.39 -12.73 22.60
N ALA A 23 10.80 -11.54 22.77
CA ALA A 23 9.39 -11.31 22.45
C ALA A 23 9.30 -10.84 20.99
N GLY A 24 8.81 -11.70 20.09
CA GLY A 24 8.60 -11.34 18.69
C GLY A 24 7.76 -10.07 18.53
N LYS A 25 8.05 -9.26 17.50
CA LYS A 25 7.34 -7.99 17.24
C LYS A 25 5.83 -8.21 17.18
N LYS A 26 5.06 -7.32 17.83
CA LYS A 26 3.60 -7.35 17.78
C LYS A 26 3.12 -7.19 16.34
N LEU A 27 2.19 -8.04 15.92
CA LEU A 27 1.53 -7.93 14.61
C LEU A 27 0.43 -6.85 14.67
N ILE A 28 0.50 -5.89 13.75
CA ILE A 28 -0.54 -4.89 13.49
C ILE A 28 -1.19 -5.22 12.15
N ARG A 29 -2.50 -5.43 12.18
CA ARG A 29 -3.29 -5.57 10.95
C ARG A 29 -3.84 -4.19 10.55
N VAL A 30 -3.70 -3.87 9.27
CA VAL A 30 -4.20 -2.62 8.66
C VAL A 30 -5.16 -2.99 7.54
N ASP A 31 -6.43 -2.67 7.71
CA ASP A 31 -7.46 -2.87 6.69
C ASP A 31 -7.66 -1.55 5.92
N VAL A 32 -7.43 -1.58 4.60
CA VAL A 32 -7.45 -0.42 3.71
C VAL A 32 -8.57 -0.56 2.69
N SER A 33 -9.56 0.34 2.72
CA SER A 33 -10.55 0.46 1.63
C SER A 33 -9.98 1.32 0.51
N SER A 34 -9.93 0.78 -0.70
CA SER A 34 -9.24 1.42 -1.82
C SER A 34 -9.94 1.14 -3.15
N ASP A 35 -9.79 2.07 -4.11
CA ASP A 35 -10.16 1.87 -5.51
C ASP A 35 -8.92 2.03 -6.39
N THR A 36 -8.77 1.19 -7.41
CA THR A 36 -7.56 1.12 -8.27
C THR A 36 -7.40 2.34 -9.18
N ILE A 37 -8.47 3.11 -9.40
CA ILE A 37 -8.48 4.36 -10.16
C ILE A 37 -8.41 5.61 -9.28
N CYS A 38 -8.32 5.48 -7.95
CA CYS A 38 -8.23 6.60 -7.02
C CYS A 38 -6.78 7.07 -6.85
N PRO A 39 -6.41 8.28 -7.30
CA PRO A 39 -5.03 8.74 -7.19
C PRO A 39 -4.59 8.94 -5.72
N TRP A 40 -5.52 9.30 -4.84
CA TRP A 40 -5.24 9.45 -3.41
C TRP A 40 -5.01 8.12 -2.70
N CYS A 41 -5.54 7.01 -3.21
CA CYS A 41 -5.25 5.69 -2.65
C CYS A 41 -3.79 5.28 -2.87
N LEU A 42 -3.20 5.59 -4.03
CA LEU A 42 -1.76 5.40 -4.27
C LEU A 42 -0.91 6.31 -3.37
N VAL A 43 -1.30 7.59 -3.22
CA VAL A 43 -0.61 8.51 -2.29
C VAL A 43 -0.69 7.99 -0.86
N GLY A 44 -1.86 7.51 -0.44
CA GLY A 44 -2.08 6.88 0.85
C GLY A 44 -1.20 5.65 1.05
N LYS A 45 -1.09 4.79 0.02
CA LYS A 45 -0.17 3.63 0.03
C LYS A 45 1.27 4.07 0.28
N ARG A 46 1.78 5.07 -0.44
CA ARG A 46 3.14 5.58 -0.24
C ARG A 46 3.39 6.09 1.17
N ASN A 47 2.40 6.76 1.76
CA ASN A 47 2.50 7.23 3.14
C ASN A 47 2.45 6.07 4.14
N LEU A 48 1.61 5.07 3.90
CA LEU A 48 1.56 3.85 4.71
C LEU A 48 2.88 3.06 4.65
N ASP A 49 3.44 2.87 3.45
CA ASP A 49 4.72 2.19 3.24
C ASP A 49 5.85 2.90 4.02
N LYS A 50 5.89 4.23 3.99
CA LYS A 50 6.84 5.04 4.79
C LYS A 50 6.65 4.84 6.29
N ALA A 51 5.41 4.85 6.77
CA ALA A 51 5.10 4.67 8.19
C ALA A 51 5.46 3.26 8.69
N ILE A 52 5.19 2.23 7.87
CA ILE A 52 5.60 0.84 8.13
C ILE A 52 7.12 0.75 8.19
N ALA A 53 7.83 1.28 7.20
CA ALA A 53 9.29 1.26 7.17
C ALA A 53 9.91 1.95 8.40
N ALA A 54 9.36 3.09 8.83
CA ALA A 54 9.82 3.83 10.00
C ALA A 54 9.55 3.14 11.35
N SER A 55 8.76 2.08 11.39
CA SER A 55 8.37 1.38 12.62
C SER A 55 8.59 -0.14 12.56
N ASN A 56 9.27 -0.61 11.52
CA ASN A 56 9.49 -2.03 11.25
C ASN A 56 10.39 -2.70 12.30
N ASP A 57 11.19 -1.95 13.07
CA ASP A 57 11.96 -2.47 14.20
C ASP A 57 11.08 -2.87 15.41
N ARG A 58 9.87 -2.32 15.50
CA ARG A 58 8.95 -2.50 16.65
C ARG A 58 7.74 -3.39 16.36
N PHE A 59 7.24 -3.35 15.13
CA PHE A 59 6.00 -4.03 14.74
C PHE A 59 6.18 -4.85 13.48
N ASN A 60 5.42 -5.94 13.38
CA ASN A 60 5.15 -6.61 12.13
C ASN A 60 3.82 -6.08 11.58
N PHE A 61 3.66 -6.03 10.26
CA PHE A 61 2.44 -5.52 9.63
C PHE A 61 1.81 -6.56 8.70
N GLU A 62 0.50 -6.60 8.73
CA GLU A 62 -0.32 -7.29 7.73
C GLU A 62 -1.30 -6.28 7.13
N VAL A 63 -1.05 -5.88 5.88
CA VAL A 63 -1.94 -4.96 5.16
C VAL A 63 -2.95 -5.77 4.35
N ARG A 64 -4.24 -5.47 4.52
CA ARG A 64 -5.33 -6.09 3.75
C ARG A 64 -6.07 -5.03 2.97
N TRP A 65 -6.21 -5.25 1.68
CA TRP A 65 -6.87 -4.34 0.75
C TRP A 65 -8.31 -4.80 0.51
N HIS A 66 -9.25 -3.90 0.72
CA HIS A 66 -10.68 -4.10 0.55
C HIS A 66 -11.21 -3.23 -0.59
N PRO A 67 -12.13 -3.75 -1.41
CA PRO A 67 -12.62 -3.03 -2.57
C PRO A 67 -13.49 -1.85 -2.16
N PHE A 68 -13.26 -0.72 -2.81
CA PHE A 68 -14.17 0.41 -2.86
C PHE A 68 -14.41 0.77 -4.34
N PHE A 69 -15.63 1.19 -4.68
CA PHE A 69 -15.98 1.57 -6.05
C PHE A 69 -16.37 3.04 -6.09
N LEU A 70 -15.48 3.90 -6.60
CA LEU A 70 -15.77 5.32 -6.81
C LEU A 70 -16.82 5.51 -7.90
N HIS A 71 -16.67 4.78 -9.00
CA HIS A 71 -17.52 4.91 -10.18
C HIS A 71 -17.94 3.54 -10.74
N PRO A 72 -18.84 2.81 -10.04
CA PRO A 72 -19.25 1.46 -10.42
C PRO A 72 -20.00 1.39 -11.76
N SER A 73 -20.50 2.52 -12.26
CA SER A 73 -21.23 2.62 -13.53
C SER A 73 -20.34 2.87 -14.75
N LEU A 74 -19.02 3.05 -14.58
CA LEU A 74 -18.13 3.24 -15.73
C LEU A 74 -18.15 2.01 -16.67
N PRO A 75 -18.02 2.24 -17.99
CA PRO A 75 -18.02 1.17 -18.99
C PRO A 75 -16.86 0.18 -18.76
N LYS A 76 -17.08 -1.09 -19.15
CA LYS A 76 -16.07 -2.15 -19.03
C LYS A 76 -15.07 -2.12 -20.18
N GLU A 77 -15.51 -1.66 -21.34
CA GLU A 77 -14.71 -1.36 -22.52
C GLU A 77 -13.77 -0.16 -22.32
N GLY A 78 -14.00 0.61 -21.25
CA GLY A 78 -13.21 1.78 -20.90
C GLY A 78 -13.62 3.03 -21.69
N MET A 79 -13.13 4.17 -21.22
CA MET A 79 -13.30 5.48 -21.85
C MET A 79 -12.04 6.30 -21.70
N ASN A 80 -11.88 7.37 -22.50
CA ASN A 80 -10.71 8.23 -22.43
C ASN A 80 -10.56 8.83 -21.03
N LYS A 81 -9.41 8.56 -20.38
CA LYS A 81 -9.15 8.95 -18.99
C LYS A 81 -9.12 10.48 -18.80
N LEU A 82 -8.44 11.21 -19.68
CA LEU A 82 -8.41 12.67 -19.60
C LEU A 82 -9.80 13.28 -19.80
N GLN A 83 -10.58 12.76 -20.75
CA GLN A 83 -11.95 13.22 -20.96
C GLN A 83 -12.83 12.96 -19.73
N PHE A 84 -12.71 11.77 -19.12
CA PHE A 84 -13.39 11.48 -17.86
C PHE A 84 -13.07 12.51 -16.76
N TYR A 85 -11.80 12.91 -16.60
CA TYR A 85 -11.42 13.96 -15.64
C TYR A 85 -11.99 15.34 -16.01
N LYS A 86 -12.03 15.69 -17.30
CA LYS A 86 -12.66 16.93 -17.78
C LYS A 86 -14.14 16.96 -17.46
N ASP A 87 -14.85 15.85 -17.68
CA ASP A 87 -16.28 15.74 -17.39
C ASP A 87 -16.55 15.80 -15.88
N LEU A 88 -15.71 15.13 -15.07
CA LEU A 88 -15.85 15.07 -13.62
C LEU A 88 -15.55 16.41 -12.92
N CYS A 89 -14.49 17.10 -13.35
CA CYS A 89 -14.00 18.31 -12.68
C CYS A 89 -14.45 19.62 -13.35
N GLY A 90 -14.91 19.54 -14.60
CA GLY A 90 -15.32 20.69 -15.40
C GLY A 90 -14.21 21.74 -15.52
N PRO A 91 -14.52 23.03 -15.36
CA PRO A 91 -13.55 24.13 -15.48
C PRO A 91 -12.33 24.04 -14.54
N ARG A 92 -12.39 23.21 -13.49
CA ARG A 92 -11.30 23.07 -12.51
C ARG A 92 -10.27 22.02 -12.90
N VAL A 93 -10.50 21.28 -14.00
CA VAL A 93 -9.67 20.12 -14.36
C VAL A 93 -8.19 20.46 -14.42
N ASP A 94 -7.78 21.57 -15.04
CA ASP A 94 -6.36 21.91 -15.17
C ASP A 94 -5.69 22.14 -13.82
N GLY A 95 -6.37 22.83 -12.88
CA GLY A 95 -5.86 23.03 -11.53
C GLY A 95 -5.79 21.74 -10.72
N VAL A 96 -6.78 20.84 -10.88
CA VAL A 96 -6.77 19.51 -10.24
C VAL A 96 -5.62 18.67 -10.77
N VAL A 97 -5.43 18.64 -12.09
CA VAL A 97 -4.36 17.88 -12.74
C VAL A 97 -2.98 18.43 -12.36
N ALA A 98 -2.79 19.76 -12.37
CA ALA A 98 -1.55 20.39 -11.95
C ALA A 98 -1.19 20.04 -10.50
N ARG A 99 -2.18 20.14 -9.59
CA ARG A 99 -1.99 19.76 -8.18
C ARG A 99 -1.62 18.29 -8.04
N MET A 100 -2.34 17.40 -8.71
CA MET A 100 -2.06 15.96 -8.63
C MET A 100 -0.69 15.60 -9.20
N THR A 101 -0.27 16.28 -10.28
CA THR A 101 1.06 16.12 -10.86
C THR A 101 2.15 16.49 -9.85
N GLU A 102 1.98 17.57 -9.10
CA GLU A 102 2.95 17.97 -8.07
C GLU A 102 2.97 16.99 -6.89
N VAL A 103 1.79 16.52 -6.45
CA VAL A 103 1.70 15.49 -5.40
C VAL A 103 2.42 14.21 -5.82
N PHE A 104 2.24 13.76 -7.06
CA PHE A 104 2.92 12.57 -7.60
C PHE A 104 4.43 12.78 -7.68
N ARG A 105 4.89 13.97 -8.12
CA ARG A 105 6.31 14.34 -8.12
C ARG A 105 6.90 14.23 -6.71
N GLY A 106 6.19 14.72 -5.69
CA GLY A 106 6.60 14.64 -4.28
C GLY A 106 6.72 13.21 -3.72
N ILE A 107 6.09 12.22 -4.36
CA ILE A 107 6.26 10.79 -4.04
C ILE A 107 7.13 10.04 -5.06
N GLY A 108 7.85 10.77 -5.92
CA GLY A 108 8.81 10.21 -6.89
C GLY A 108 8.16 9.56 -8.11
N LEU A 109 6.92 9.91 -8.45
CA LEU A 109 6.18 9.35 -9.57
C LEU A 109 5.77 10.42 -10.58
N ASN A 110 5.65 10.02 -11.85
CA ASN A 110 5.07 10.87 -12.90
C ASN A 110 3.59 10.57 -13.04
N TYR A 111 2.75 11.61 -12.98
CA TYR A 111 1.30 11.45 -13.13
C TYR A 111 0.91 11.42 -14.62
N ASN A 112 0.33 10.31 -15.05
CA ASN A 112 -0.03 10.05 -16.44
C ASN A 112 -1.55 9.89 -16.59
N LEU A 113 -2.17 10.82 -17.31
CA LEU A 113 -3.61 10.84 -17.60
C LEU A 113 -3.97 10.31 -19.00
N SER A 114 -3.01 9.78 -19.75
CA SER A 114 -3.29 9.10 -21.01
C SER A 114 -3.90 7.71 -20.79
N GLY A 115 -4.35 7.10 -21.89
CA GLY A 115 -4.99 5.79 -21.90
C GLY A 115 -6.45 5.83 -21.42
N LEU A 116 -6.91 4.68 -20.93
CA LEU A 116 -8.31 4.46 -20.57
C LEU A 116 -8.52 4.41 -19.06
N THR A 117 -9.72 4.81 -18.64
CA THR A 117 -10.31 4.53 -17.33
C THR A 117 -11.60 3.76 -17.53
N GLY A 118 -12.09 3.06 -16.50
CA GLY A 118 -13.28 2.23 -16.63
C GLY A 118 -13.64 1.55 -15.32
N ASN A 119 -14.52 0.57 -15.45
CA ASN A 119 -14.99 -0.23 -14.33
C ASN A 119 -13.84 -0.94 -13.59
N THR A 120 -13.81 -0.89 -12.26
CA THR A 120 -12.72 -1.47 -11.46
C THR A 120 -13.02 -2.87 -10.91
N LEU A 121 -14.17 -3.47 -11.22
CA LEU A 121 -14.59 -4.77 -10.68
C LEU A 121 -13.57 -5.88 -10.96
N ASP A 122 -13.07 -5.99 -12.19
CA ASP A 122 -12.15 -7.07 -12.54
C ASP A 122 -10.78 -6.87 -11.85
N SER A 123 -10.32 -5.63 -11.67
CA SER A 123 -9.12 -5.34 -10.86
C SER A 123 -9.30 -5.68 -9.38
N HIS A 124 -10.47 -5.41 -8.80
CA HIS A 124 -10.80 -5.79 -7.43
C HIS A 124 -10.88 -7.30 -7.25
N ARG A 125 -11.41 -8.03 -8.24
CA ARG A 125 -11.42 -9.50 -8.24
C ARG A 125 -10.01 -10.07 -8.29
N LEU A 126 -9.12 -9.46 -9.07
CA LEU A 126 -7.71 -9.85 -9.13
C LEU A 126 -7.00 -9.60 -7.80
N ILE A 127 -7.21 -8.43 -7.18
CA ILE A 127 -6.69 -8.10 -5.83
C ILE A 127 -7.19 -9.12 -4.79
N TYR A 128 -8.47 -9.46 -4.83
CA TYR A 128 -9.05 -10.48 -3.94
C TYR A 128 -8.38 -11.85 -4.15
N TYR A 129 -8.17 -12.25 -5.40
CA TYR A 129 -7.52 -13.52 -5.74
C TYR A 129 -6.05 -13.56 -5.29
N ALA A 130 -5.30 -12.48 -5.46
CA ALA A 130 -3.93 -12.36 -4.93
C ALA A 130 -3.90 -12.48 -3.40
N GLY A 131 -4.88 -11.91 -2.70
CA GLY A 131 -5.02 -12.06 -1.25
C GLY A 131 -5.24 -13.49 -0.76
N LYS A 132 -5.69 -14.42 -1.63
CA LYS A 132 -5.75 -15.85 -1.29
C LYS A 132 -4.38 -16.52 -1.24
N GLN A 133 -3.37 -15.89 -1.85
CA GLN A 133 -2.00 -16.40 -1.93
C GLN A 133 -1.11 -15.76 -0.84
N GLY A 134 -1.51 -14.61 -0.29
CA GLY A 134 -0.80 -13.91 0.78
C GLY A 134 -1.14 -12.41 0.81
N SER A 135 -1.06 -11.79 1.98
CA SER A 135 -1.25 -10.34 2.12
C SER A 135 -0.12 -9.55 1.45
N ASP A 136 1.09 -10.10 1.41
CA ASP A 136 2.22 -9.58 0.63
C ASP A 136 1.89 -9.59 -0.87
N LYS A 137 1.38 -10.70 -1.40
CA LYS A 137 0.97 -10.81 -2.82
C LYS A 137 -0.16 -9.86 -3.16
N GLN A 138 -1.11 -9.68 -2.26
CA GLN A 138 -2.16 -8.66 -2.42
C GLN A 138 -1.57 -7.25 -2.51
N ASN A 139 -0.64 -6.92 -1.59
CA ASN A 139 -0.03 -5.61 -1.52
C ASN A 139 0.85 -5.30 -2.75
N ASP A 140 1.62 -6.27 -3.22
CA ASP A 140 2.44 -6.16 -4.43
C ASP A 140 1.58 -5.96 -5.68
N LEU A 141 0.46 -6.68 -5.80
CA LEU A 141 -0.45 -6.49 -6.92
C LEU A 141 -1.11 -5.11 -6.90
N VAL A 142 -1.51 -4.60 -5.73
CA VAL A 142 -2.09 -3.26 -5.61
C VAL A 142 -1.09 -2.19 -6.08
N GLU A 143 0.19 -2.36 -5.73
CA GLU A 143 1.28 -1.51 -6.22
C GLU A 143 1.36 -1.53 -7.76
N GLU A 144 1.42 -2.73 -8.36
CA GLU A 144 1.52 -2.89 -9.82
C GLU A 144 0.32 -2.28 -10.56
N LEU A 145 -0.89 -2.50 -10.05
CA LEU A 145 -2.10 -1.93 -10.64
C LEU A 145 -2.10 -0.40 -10.58
N PHE A 146 -1.67 0.18 -9.45
CA PHE A 146 -1.53 1.63 -9.33
C PHE A 146 -0.47 2.19 -10.28
N LEU A 147 0.72 1.59 -10.34
CA LEU A 147 1.78 2.06 -11.23
C LEU A 147 1.37 1.90 -12.70
N GLY A 148 0.76 0.78 -13.06
CA GLY A 148 0.19 0.53 -14.37
C GLY A 148 -0.79 1.63 -14.79
N TYR A 149 -1.78 1.92 -13.94
CA TYR A 149 -2.84 2.88 -14.24
C TYR A 149 -2.35 4.34 -14.25
N PHE A 150 -1.59 4.75 -13.23
CA PHE A 150 -1.24 6.17 -13.02
C PHE A 150 0.07 6.61 -13.67
N THR A 151 0.94 5.68 -14.07
CA THR A 151 2.26 6.05 -14.62
C THR A 151 2.49 5.46 -16.02
N GLN A 152 1.95 4.27 -16.29
CA GLN A 152 2.22 3.51 -17.52
C GLN A 152 1.06 3.52 -18.53
N ALA A 153 -0.03 4.24 -18.25
CA ALA A 153 -1.23 4.31 -19.10
C ALA A 153 -1.92 2.95 -19.39
N LYS A 154 -1.66 1.93 -18.57
CA LYS A 154 -2.34 0.62 -18.69
C LYS A 154 -3.82 0.76 -18.31
N TYR A 155 -4.66 0.02 -19.02
CA TYR A 155 -6.08 -0.03 -18.70
C TYR A 155 -6.34 -1.04 -17.59
N ILE A 156 -7.12 -0.62 -16.58
CA ILE A 156 -7.36 -1.40 -15.36
C ILE A 156 -8.36 -2.55 -15.55
N GLY A 157 -9.15 -2.49 -16.62
CA GLY A 157 -10.13 -3.51 -17.01
C GLY A 157 -9.66 -4.41 -18.15
N ASP A 158 -8.38 -4.36 -18.51
CA ASP A 158 -7.79 -5.25 -19.52
C ASP A 158 -7.79 -6.70 -19.02
N ARG A 159 -8.01 -7.67 -19.93
CA ARG A 159 -8.25 -9.09 -19.61
C ARG A 159 -7.25 -10.03 -20.24
#